data_AF-A0A838KQS2-F1
#
_entry.id   AF-A0A838KQS2-F1
#
_cell.length_a   1.000
_cell.length_b   1.000
_cell.length_c   1.000
_cell.angle_alpha   90.00
_cell.angle_beta   90.00
_cell.angle_gamma   90.00
#
_symmetry.space_group_name_H-M   'P 1'
#
loop_
_entity.id
_entity.type
_entity.pdbx_description
1 polymer ?
#
loop_
_entity_poly.entity_id
_entity_poly.type
_entity_poly.pdbx_seq_one_letter_code
_entity_poly.pdbx_strand_id
1 'polypeptide(L)'
;MTSPMERVQLGVRMDKNLVKVLKGLAEFNDETLGELLEKIVLHSFDPVPGDEGESCASPHSEQELAVVETLRQMYGVSGDPHAARSFERDVSDDIVE
;
A
#
# COMPACT_ATOMS: atom_id res chain seq x y z
N MET A 1 13.65 -11.17 -12.39
CA MET A 1 13.73 -9.80 -12.92
C MET A 1 12.44 -9.12 -12.51
N THR A 2 12.44 -8.46 -11.35
CA THR A 2 11.33 -7.60 -10.89
C THR A 2 11.25 -6.45 -11.89
N SER A 3 10.17 -6.39 -12.67
CA SER A 3 9.97 -5.27 -13.58
C SER A 3 9.80 -4.00 -12.74
N PRO A 4 10.42 -2.86 -13.09
CA PRO A 4 10.27 -1.62 -12.35
C PRO A 4 8.78 -1.27 -12.30
N MET A 5 8.23 -1.15 -11.09
CA MET A 5 6.83 -0.76 -10.89
C MET A 5 6.67 0.71 -11.29
N GLU A 6 5.65 0.99 -12.11
CA GLU A 6 5.32 2.35 -12.54
C GLU A 6 4.53 3.06 -11.43
N ARG A 7 5.07 4.17 -10.92
CA ARG A 7 4.42 5.01 -9.90
C ARG A 7 3.80 6.23 -10.52
N VAL A 8 2.63 6.61 -10.01
CA VAL A 8 1.90 7.81 -10.43
C VAL A 8 1.62 8.69 -9.22
N GLN A 9 1.77 10.01 -9.40
CA GLN A 9 1.45 10.96 -8.33
C GLN A 9 -0.06 10.97 -8.05
N LEU A 10 -0.42 10.64 -6.81
CA LEU A 10 -1.82 10.63 -6.36
C LEU A 10 -2.17 11.95 -5.65
N GLY A 11 -3.31 12.55 -6.02
CA GLY A 11 -3.89 13.71 -5.34
C GLY A 11 -5.08 13.31 -4.47
N VAL A 12 -4.86 13.09 -3.17
CA VAL A 12 -5.91 12.73 -2.19
C VAL A 12 -6.03 13.75 -1.07
N ARG A 13 -7.23 13.82 -0.46
CA ARG A 13 -7.47 14.53 0.80
C ARG A 13 -7.49 13.55 1.96
N MET A 14 -6.70 13.83 2.98
CA MET A 14 -6.59 13.01 4.20
C MET A 14 -6.50 13.93 5.44
N ASP A 15 -6.84 13.40 6.62
CA ASP A 15 -6.67 14.12 7.87
C ASP A 15 -5.21 14.58 8.07
N LYS A 16 -5.04 15.85 8.48
CA LYS A 16 -3.73 16.49 8.63
C LYS A 16 -2.84 15.78 9.65
N ASN A 17 -3.40 15.32 10.77
CA ASN A 17 -2.63 14.69 11.83
C ASN A 17 -2.30 13.24 11.46
N LEU A 18 -3.20 12.54 10.76
CA LEU A 18 -2.91 11.21 10.22
C LEU A 18 -1.74 11.25 9.24
N VAL A 19 -1.67 12.24 8.34
CA VAL A 19 -0.53 12.41 7.42
C VAL A 19 0.78 12.60 8.19
N LYS A 20 0.78 13.35 9.31
CA LYS A 20 1.99 13.50 10.15
C LYS A 20 2.44 12.18 10.76
N VAL A 21 1.49 11.37 11.24
CA VAL A 21 1.79 10.04 11.80
C VAL A 21 2.38 9.14 10.71
N LEU A 22 1.78 9.12 9.52
CA LEU A 22 2.28 8.34 8.38
C LEU A 22 3.69 8.76 7.97
N LYS A 23 3.94 10.08 7.83
CA LYS A 23 5.28 10.60 7.51
C LYS A 23 6.31 10.24 8.57
N GLY A 24 5.97 10.38 9.86
CA GLY A 24 6.86 10.02 10.96
C GLY A 24 7.16 8.52 11.01
N LEU A 25 6.18 7.66 10.70
CA LEU A 25 6.37 6.22 10.62
C LEU A 25 7.22 5.80 9.42
N ALA A 26 7.02 6.45 8.27
CA ALA A 26 7.81 6.22 7.07
C ALA A 26 9.30 6.55 7.33
N GLU A 27 9.58 7.74 7.88
CA GLU A 27 10.92 8.16 8.30
C GLU A 27 11.56 7.18 9.29
N PHE A 28 10.79 6.74 10.30
CA PHE A 28 11.29 5.79 11.30
C PHE A 28 11.71 4.45 10.68
N ASN A 29 11.04 4.02 9.60
CA ASN A 29 11.31 2.76 8.92
C ASN A 29 12.32 2.89 7.75
N ASP A 30 12.86 4.08 7.47
CA ASP A 30 13.67 4.37 6.27
C ASP A 30 12.92 4.01 4.95
N GLU A 31 11.60 4.24 4.94
CA GLU A 31 10.69 4.03 3.80
C GLU A 31 10.10 5.40 3.38
N THR A 32 9.80 5.59 2.09
CA THR A 32 9.05 6.76 1.60
C THR A 32 7.58 6.67 2.02
N LEU A 33 6.86 7.81 2.02
CA LEU A 33 5.41 7.81 2.29
C LEU A 33 4.64 6.95 1.26
N GLY A 34 5.09 6.94 0.00
CA GLY A 34 4.50 6.11 -1.05
C GLY A 34 4.64 4.61 -0.76
N GLU A 35 5.85 4.17 -0.39
CA GLU A 35 6.12 2.77 -0.03
C GLU A 35 5.31 2.32 1.19
N LEU A 36 5.20 3.17 2.22
CA LEU A 36 4.38 2.87 3.39
C LEU A 36 2.89 2.74 3.01
N LEU A 37 2.37 3.64 2.16
CA LEU A 37 0.98 3.58 1.70
C LEU A 37 0.72 2.34 0.85
N GLU A 38 1.59 2.02 -0.11
CA GLU A 38 1.50 0.80 -0.92
C GLU A 38 1.46 -0.45 -0.03
N LYS A 39 2.35 -0.53 0.96
CA LYS A 39 2.40 -1.63 1.94
C LYS A 39 1.10 -1.75 2.74
N ILE A 40 0.55 -0.65 3.26
CA ILE A 40 -0.73 -0.65 4.00
C ILE A 40 -1.87 -1.14 3.08
N VAL A 41 -1.94 -0.64 1.85
CA VAL A 41 -2.98 -1.02 0.89
C VAL A 41 -2.86 -2.49 0.51
N LEU A 42 -1.65 -2.98 0.22
CA LEU A 42 -1.43 -4.41 -0.06
C LEU A 42 -1.85 -5.30 1.13
N HIS A 43 -1.54 -4.89 2.37
CA HIS A 43 -2.00 -5.64 3.55
C HIS A 43 -3.53 -5.60 3.71
N SER A 44 -4.20 -4.49 3.37
CA SER A 44 -5.67 -4.45 3.41
C SER A 44 -6.31 -5.42 2.43
N PHE A 45 -5.66 -5.71 1.29
CA PHE A 45 -6.15 -6.61 0.26
C PHE A 45 -5.91 -8.09 0.55
N ASP A 46 -5.03 -8.42 1.48
CA ASP A 46 -4.66 -9.79 1.83
C ASP A 46 -5.20 -10.13 3.24
N PRO A 47 -6.46 -10.57 3.34
CA PRO A 47 -7.16 -10.80 4.61
C PRO A 47 -6.55 -11.99 5.38
N VAL A 48 -6.74 -11.98 6.70
CA VAL A 48 -6.31 -13.11 7.54
C VAL A 48 -7.30 -14.27 7.37
N PRO A 49 -6.83 -15.49 7.00
CA PRO A 49 -7.72 -16.63 6.81
C PRO A 49 -8.54 -16.95 8.07
N GLY A 50 -9.86 -17.01 7.93
CA GLY A 50 -10.80 -17.23 9.04
C GLY A 50 -11.17 -15.98 9.85
N ASP A 51 -10.68 -14.80 9.46
CA ASP A 51 -11.07 -13.50 10.00
C ASP A 51 -11.54 -12.55 8.88
N GLU A 52 -12.08 -13.10 7.78
CA GLU A 52 -12.70 -12.32 6.71
C GLU A 52 -14.05 -11.72 7.18
N GLY A 53 -14.37 -10.49 6.77
CA GLY A 53 -15.67 -9.87 7.04
C GLY A 53 -15.65 -8.63 7.94
N GLU A 54 -15.06 -7.53 7.45
CA GLU A 54 -15.01 -6.22 8.13
C GLU A 54 -14.42 -6.29 9.56
N SER A 55 -13.37 -7.07 9.74
CA SER A 55 -12.61 -7.16 11.00
C SER A 55 -11.47 -6.12 11.06
N CYS A 56 -10.84 -5.98 12.23
CA CYS A 56 -9.66 -5.13 12.38
C CYS A 56 -8.48 -5.58 11.50
N ALA A 57 -8.35 -6.88 11.22
CA ALA A 57 -7.27 -7.43 10.40
C ALA A 57 -7.67 -7.59 8.93
N SER A 58 -8.97 -7.63 8.64
CA SER A 58 -9.54 -7.76 7.30
C SER A 58 -10.64 -6.71 7.10
N PRO A 59 -10.30 -5.47 6.72
CA PRO A 59 -11.25 -4.35 6.71
C PRO A 59 -12.30 -4.43 5.60
N HIS A 60 -12.21 -5.43 4.72
CA HIS A 60 -13.10 -5.65 3.59
C HIS A 60 -14.03 -6.83 3.84
N SER A 61 -15.25 -6.73 3.30
CA SER A 61 -16.17 -7.85 3.19
C SER A 61 -15.67 -8.90 2.21
N GLU A 62 -16.17 -10.14 2.31
CA GLU A 62 -15.85 -11.21 1.35
C GLU A 62 -16.15 -10.82 -0.10
N GLN A 63 -17.23 -10.05 -0.32
CA GLN A 63 -17.61 -9.56 -1.64
C GLN A 63 -16.59 -8.54 -2.19
N GLU A 64 -16.13 -7.61 -1.36
CA GLU A 64 -15.11 -6.63 -1.75
C GLU A 64 -13.76 -7.31 -2.03
N LEU A 65 -13.38 -8.30 -1.23
CA LEU A 65 -12.16 -9.09 -1.43
C LEU A 65 -12.19 -9.83 -2.78
N ALA A 66 -13.33 -10.41 -3.17
CA ALA A 66 -13.48 -11.03 -4.49
C ALA A 66 -13.33 -10.00 -5.65
N VAL A 67 -13.83 -8.78 -5.45
CA VAL A 67 -13.65 -7.67 -6.41
C VAL A 67 -12.18 -7.24 -6.49
N VAL A 68 -11.51 -7.09 -5.35
CA VAL A 68 -10.09 -6.75 -5.26
C VAL A 68 -9.24 -7.78 -6.00
N GLU A 69 -9.48 -9.07 -5.78
CA GLU A 69 -8.74 -10.14 -6.46
C GLU A 69 -8.93 -10.09 -7.98
N THR A 70 -10.16 -9.86 -8.44
CA THR A 70 -10.46 -9.70 -9.87
C THR A 70 -9.71 -8.51 -10.48
N LEU A 71 -9.68 -7.37 -9.79
CA LEU A 71 -8.97 -6.16 -10.23
C LEU A 71 -7.45 -6.38 -10.26
N ARG A 72 -6.87 -7.05 -9.25
CA ARG A 72 -5.44 -7.39 -9.21
C ARG A 72 -5.03 -8.21 -10.43
N GLN A 73 -5.83 -9.20 -10.80
CA GLN A 73 -5.59 -10.03 -11.99
C GLN A 73 -5.66 -9.22 -13.29
N MET A 74 -6.64 -8.31 -13.42
CA MET A 74 -6.79 -7.47 -14.61
C MET A 74 -5.64 -6.47 -14.78
N TYR A 75 -5.13 -5.90 -13.69
CA TYR A 75 -4.07 -4.89 -13.72
C TYR A 75 -2.65 -5.46 -13.51
N GLY A 76 -2.51 -6.78 -13.34
CA GLY A 76 -1.21 -7.43 -13.19
C GLY A 76 -0.51 -7.16 -11.87
N VAL A 77 -1.26 -6.88 -10.79
CA VAL A 77 -0.70 -6.65 -9.44
C VAL A 77 -0.39 -8.01 -8.78
N SER A 78 0.88 -8.41 -8.75
CA SER A 78 1.31 -9.67 -8.12
C SER A 78 1.35 -9.57 -6.60
N GLY A 79 0.66 -10.49 -5.91
CA GLY A 79 0.27 -10.36 -4.51
C GLY A 79 1.27 -10.78 -3.45
N ASP A 80 2.44 -10.16 -3.41
CA ASP A 80 3.29 -10.20 -2.21
C ASP A 80 3.27 -8.83 -1.50
N PRO A 81 2.60 -8.69 -0.34
CA PRO A 81 2.64 -7.49 0.50
C PRO A 81 4.05 -7.05 0.90
N HIS A 82 5.03 -7.95 0.79
CA HIS A 82 6.43 -7.71 1.10
C HIS A 82 7.30 -7.50 -0.14
N ALA A 83 6.75 -7.59 -1.36
CA ALA A 83 7.46 -7.21 -2.58
C ALA A 83 7.96 -5.76 -2.51
N ALA A 84 7.27 -4.93 -1.71
CA ALA A 84 7.65 -3.55 -1.49
C ALA A 84 9.04 -3.35 -0.86
N ARG A 85 9.60 -4.38 -0.23
CA ARG A 85 10.96 -4.31 0.34
C ARG A 85 12.06 -4.40 -0.73
N SER A 86 11.72 -4.73 -1.96
CA SER A 86 12.66 -4.86 -3.08
C SER A 86 12.75 -3.61 -3.95
N PHE A 87 12.11 -2.52 -3.54
CA PHE A 87 12.08 -1.26 -4.29
C PHE A 87 13.42 -0.52 -4.24
N GLU A 88 13.88 -0.08 -5.41
CA GLU A 88 14.91 0.97 -5.50
C GLU A 88 14.24 2.31 -5.13
N ARG A 89 14.79 2.99 -4.13
CA ARG A 89 14.33 4.31 -3.69
C ARG A 89 14.46 5.31 -4.85
N ASP A 90 13.33 5.86 -5.29
CA ASP A 90 13.35 7.04 -6.13
C ASP A 90 13.43 8.28 -5.24
N VAL A 91 14.63 8.85 -5.13
CA VAL A 91 14.95 9.97 -4.22
C VAL A 91 14.43 11.31 -4.77
N SER A 92 13.72 11.32 -5.90
CA SER A 92 13.20 12.54 -6.54
C SER A 92 12.13 13.26 -5.70
N ASP A 93 11.40 12.52 -4.86
CA ASP A 93 10.20 13.01 -4.20
C ASP A 93 10.44 13.66 -2.83
N ASP A 94 11.65 13.52 -2.28
CA ASP A 94 12.04 14.10 -0.98
C ASP A 94 12.46 15.58 -1.06
N ILE A 95 12.48 16.17 -2.27
CA ILE A 95 12.70 17.62 -2.44
C ILE A 95 11.37 18.35 -2.29
N VAL A 96 10.95 18.52 -1.04
CA VAL A 96 10.01 19.59 -0.66
C VAL A 96 10.83 20.75 -0.09
N GLU A 97 11.18 21.72 -0.95
CA GLU A 97 11.46 23.10 -0.51
C GLU A 97 10.18 23.77 0.01
#